data_AF-A0A1E4ZW51-F1
#
_entry.id   AF-A0A1E4ZW51-F1
#
_cell.length_a   1.000
_cell.length_b   1.000
_cell.length_c   1.000
_cell.angle_alpha   90.00
_cell.angle_beta   90.00
_cell.angle_gamma   90.00
#
_symmetry.space_group_name_H-M   'P 1'
#
loop_
_entity.id
_entity.type
_entity.pdbx_description
1 polymer ?
#
loop_
_entity_poly.entity_id
_entity_poly.type
_entity_poly.pdbx_seq_one_letter_code
_entity_poly.pdbx_strand_id
1 'polypeptide(L)'
;MPCHKSNNSRNSNFFKIALITTLTLTTLLSCTSPFVLGQLYDRAPKRAEKSLTRYAEFGHAQHQAIRISLRRYHRWHRETQLPEYAILLRSIAIQVQNESQVDVKTLKLWLDRIEHFSNRLRQCNPLNDSANLLKGLTDNQVEQISDRLIKEKDSELKEYQQKTDQQRLARRYKSTIKWARRIGLPFSSEQASLLKETLQLQKNLRPQRMALWRTWSEQFLHLLHNRSSPEFATRVNRHIDSLWSITKDNYPTDWQKAKTLWSEYLLKFLQLQSPQQNSSLAKSSIYSPTPLKNYRVKRLMDHKLIAFNRNNVL
;
A
#
# COMPACT_ATOMS: atom_id res chain seq x y z
N MET A 1 -11.93 -9.46 -19.01
CA MET A 1 -10.82 -10.44 -18.92
C MET A 1 -10.24 -10.40 -17.52
N PRO A 2 -10.24 -11.53 -16.78
CA PRO A 2 -9.54 -11.62 -15.51
C PRO A 2 -8.04 -11.37 -15.74
N CYS A 3 -7.40 -10.69 -14.78
CA CYS A 3 -5.95 -10.58 -14.68
C CYS A 3 -5.33 -11.96 -14.95
N HIS A 4 -4.57 -12.09 -16.05
CA HIS A 4 -4.01 -13.37 -16.46
C HIS A 4 -3.07 -13.85 -15.35
N LYS A 5 -3.34 -15.03 -14.79
CA LYS A 5 -2.47 -15.63 -13.77
C LYS A 5 -1.11 -15.90 -14.40
N SER A 6 -0.09 -15.15 -14.01
CA SER A 6 1.28 -15.66 -14.02
C SER A 6 1.38 -16.65 -12.86
N ASN A 7 1.54 -17.93 -13.18
CA ASN A 7 1.60 -19.02 -12.23
C ASN A 7 2.98 -19.00 -11.56
N ASN A 8 3.15 -18.15 -10.54
CA ASN A 8 4.27 -18.26 -9.61
C ASN A 8 3.79 -17.87 -8.21
N SER A 9 3.26 -18.87 -7.50
CA SER A 9 2.92 -18.73 -6.08
C SER A 9 4.15 -19.04 -5.23
N ARG A 10 4.75 -18.01 -4.62
CA ARG A 10 5.46 -18.17 -3.34
C ARG A 10 5.11 -17.02 -2.40
N ASN A 11 4.39 -17.41 -1.35
CA ASN A 11 4.11 -16.80 -0.05
C ASN A 11 4.59 -15.34 0.15
N SER A 12 3.67 -14.36 0.19
CA SER A 12 2.96 -13.87 1.39
C SER A 12 3.74 -12.69 2.07
N ASN A 13 3.17 -11.46 1.96
CA ASN A 13 3.70 -10.20 2.50
C ASN A 13 2.62 -9.40 3.25
N PHE A 14 2.83 -9.21 4.55
CA PHE A 14 1.74 -9.05 5.50
C PHE A 14 1.52 -7.60 6.02
N PHE A 15 2.51 -6.86 6.53
CA PHE A 15 2.16 -5.66 7.34
C PHE A 15 2.11 -4.28 6.64
N LYS A 16 2.88 -4.06 5.57
CA LYS A 16 2.93 -2.75 4.89
C LYS A 16 1.67 -2.48 4.08
N ILE A 17 1.10 -3.57 3.55
CA ILE A 17 -0.17 -3.56 2.88
C ILE A 17 -1.25 -3.68 3.95
N ALA A 18 -1.20 -4.56 4.96
CA ALA A 18 -2.20 -4.54 6.04
C ALA A 18 -2.44 -3.14 6.65
N LEU A 19 -1.45 -2.29 6.94
CA LEU A 19 -1.80 -0.95 7.44
C LEU A 19 -2.37 -0.02 6.35
N ILE A 20 -1.89 -0.09 5.10
CA ILE A 20 -2.36 0.79 4.00
C ILE A 20 -3.63 0.25 3.36
N THR A 21 -3.75 -1.04 3.02
CA THR A 21 -5.01 -1.69 2.71
C THR A 21 -5.95 -1.61 3.89
N THR A 22 -5.62 -1.95 5.15
CA THR A 22 -6.59 -1.76 6.27
C THR A 22 -6.94 -0.28 6.47
N LEU A 23 -6.06 0.70 6.22
CA LEU A 23 -6.40 2.13 6.23
C LEU A 23 -7.20 2.57 4.98
N THR A 24 -7.03 1.92 3.83
CA THR A 24 -7.82 2.17 2.60
C THR A 24 -9.17 1.40 2.66
N LEU A 25 -9.21 0.28 3.37
CA LEU A 25 -10.36 -0.61 3.63
C LEU A 25 -11.26 -0.05 4.72
N THR A 26 -10.71 0.44 5.83
CA THR A 26 -11.50 1.10 6.89
C THR A 26 -12.04 2.46 6.43
N THR A 27 -11.37 3.12 5.48
CA THR A 27 -11.95 4.30 4.82
C THR A 27 -13.06 3.98 3.81
N LEU A 28 -13.25 2.71 3.46
CA LEU A 28 -14.41 2.25 2.69
C LEU A 28 -15.61 1.89 3.60
N LEU A 29 -15.38 1.66 4.90
CA LEU A 29 -16.43 1.43 5.90
C LEU A 29 -17.03 2.74 6.44
N SER A 30 -16.36 3.87 6.25
CA SER A 30 -17.00 5.17 6.38
C SER A 30 -17.52 5.60 5.00
N CYS A 31 -18.67 5.04 4.60
CA CYS A 31 -19.50 5.56 3.49
C CYS A 31 -19.88 7.05 3.66
N THR A 32 -19.44 7.71 4.73
CA THR A 32 -19.79 9.07 5.14
C THR A 32 -18.77 10.13 4.79
N SER A 33 -17.63 9.79 4.16
CA SER A 33 -16.73 10.82 3.62
C SER A 33 -16.74 10.83 2.10
N PRO A 34 -17.60 11.65 1.47
CA PRO A 34 -17.53 11.98 0.04
C PRO A 34 -16.10 12.37 -0.41
N PHE A 35 -15.28 12.87 0.52
CA PHE A 35 -13.88 13.15 0.30
C PHE A 35 -13.04 11.89 0.04
N VAL A 36 -13.15 10.83 0.83
CA VAL A 36 -12.29 9.65 0.66
C VAL A 36 -12.66 8.87 -0.59
N LEU A 37 -13.94 8.57 -0.78
CA LEU A 37 -14.42 7.86 -1.96
C LEU A 37 -14.18 8.68 -3.25
N GLY A 38 -14.68 9.92 -3.29
CA GLY A 38 -14.64 10.75 -4.50
C GLY A 38 -13.30 11.43 -4.79
N GLN A 39 -12.60 11.95 -3.77
CA GLN A 39 -11.32 12.66 -4.00
C GLN A 39 -10.13 11.71 -3.98
N LEU A 40 -10.16 10.61 -3.22
CA LEU A 40 -9.01 9.71 -3.09
C LEU A 40 -9.11 8.51 -4.02
N TYR A 41 -10.15 7.71 -3.87
CA TYR A 41 -10.27 6.43 -4.57
C TYR A 41 -10.66 6.61 -6.04
N ASP A 42 -11.76 7.31 -6.35
CA ASP A 42 -12.22 7.49 -7.74
C ASP A 42 -11.21 8.21 -8.63
N ARG A 43 -10.34 9.04 -8.04
CA ARG A 43 -9.26 9.76 -8.73
C ARG A 43 -7.93 9.03 -8.70
N ALA A 44 -7.84 7.86 -8.08
CA ALA A 44 -6.60 7.09 -7.99
C ALA A 44 -5.97 6.82 -9.36
N PRO A 45 -6.73 6.44 -10.43
CA PRO A 45 -6.13 6.23 -11.76
C PRO A 45 -5.49 7.50 -12.32
N LYS A 46 -6.16 8.65 -12.22
CA LYS A 46 -5.65 9.94 -12.72
C LYS A 46 -4.40 10.39 -11.95
N ARG A 47 -4.36 10.13 -10.64
CA ARG A 47 -3.19 10.44 -9.80
C ARG A 47 -2.01 9.52 -10.10
N ALA A 48 -2.27 8.24 -10.32
CA ALA A 48 -1.26 7.29 -10.73
C ALA A 48 -0.69 7.67 -12.11
N GLU A 49 -1.54 8.02 -13.08
CA GLU A 49 -1.14 8.55 -14.39
C GLU A 49 -0.23 9.77 -14.21
N LYS A 50 -0.69 10.81 -13.49
CA LYS A 50 0.12 12.01 -13.20
C LYS A 50 1.44 11.68 -12.50
N SER A 51 1.49 10.63 -11.68
CA SER A 51 2.73 10.23 -11.00
C SER A 51 3.71 9.54 -11.93
N LEU A 52 3.23 8.68 -12.83
CA LEU A 52 4.06 7.97 -13.82
C LEU A 52 4.58 8.94 -14.88
N THR A 53 3.73 9.86 -15.34
CA THR A 53 4.10 10.84 -16.37
C THR A 53 5.02 11.95 -15.83
N ARG A 54 5.33 11.93 -14.52
CA ARG A 54 6.43 12.70 -13.95
C ARG A 54 7.79 12.03 -14.13
N TYR A 55 7.94 10.88 -14.79
CA TYR A 55 9.28 10.31 -15.05
C TYR A 55 9.82 10.62 -16.45
N ALA A 56 8.95 10.79 -17.44
CA ALA A 56 9.35 11.18 -18.79
C ALA A 56 8.20 11.92 -19.50
N GLU A 57 8.53 12.55 -20.60
CA GLU A 57 7.59 13.13 -21.55
C GLU A 57 7.05 12.03 -22.46
N PHE A 58 5.87 11.51 -22.10
CA PHE A 58 5.22 10.44 -22.87
C PHE A 58 4.45 11.01 -24.06
N GLY A 59 4.47 10.30 -25.19
CA GLY A 59 3.64 10.60 -26.34
C GLY A 59 2.16 10.24 -26.13
N HIS A 60 1.28 10.68 -27.03
CA HIS A 60 -0.16 10.44 -26.93
C HIS A 60 -0.53 8.96 -26.76
N ALA A 61 0.05 8.08 -27.58
CA ALA A 61 -0.19 6.64 -27.54
C ALA A 61 0.26 6.02 -26.20
N GLN A 62 1.42 6.43 -25.68
CA GLN A 62 1.93 5.96 -24.39
C GLN A 62 1.03 6.42 -23.23
N HIS A 63 0.59 7.68 -23.23
CA HIS A 63 -0.41 8.19 -22.28
C HIS A 63 -1.71 7.38 -22.30
N GLN A 64 -2.23 7.09 -23.50
CA GLN A 64 -3.43 6.29 -23.66
C GLN A 64 -3.24 4.87 -23.11
N ALA A 65 -2.12 4.21 -23.40
CA ALA A 65 -1.78 2.89 -22.89
C ALA A 65 -1.71 2.86 -21.35
N ILE A 66 -1.02 3.83 -20.73
CA ILE A 66 -0.94 3.98 -19.27
C ILE A 66 -2.36 4.14 -18.68
N ARG A 67 -3.16 5.03 -19.26
CA ARG A 67 -4.52 5.32 -18.77
C ARG A 67 -5.44 4.10 -18.86
N ILE A 68 -5.40 3.36 -19.97
CA ILE A 68 -6.19 2.15 -20.15
C ILE A 68 -5.80 1.11 -19.10
N SER A 69 -4.50 0.87 -18.91
CA SER A 69 -3.99 -0.10 -17.93
C SER A 69 -4.42 0.25 -16.49
N LEU A 70 -4.25 1.51 -16.08
CA LEU A 70 -4.66 1.98 -14.75
C LEU A 70 -6.17 1.91 -14.53
N ARG A 71 -6.99 2.27 -15.52
CA ARG A 71 -8.45 2.18 -15.43
C ARG A 71 -8.92 0.74 -15.35
N ARG A 72 -8.30 -0.17 -16.11
CA ARG A 72 -8.57 -1.61 -16.07
C ARG A 72 -8.29 -2.17 -14.68
N TYR A 73 -7.13 -1.86 -14.11
CA TYR A 73 -6.77 -2.29 -12.75
C TYR A 73 -7.72 -1.73 -11.69
N HIS A 74 -8.05 -0.44 -11.78
CA HIS A 74 -8.99 0.18 -10.85
C HIS A 74 -10.40 -0.42 -10.91
N ARG A 75 -10.88 -0.73 -12.12
CA ARG A 75 -12.16 -1.42 -12.32
C ARG A 75 -12.12 -2.81 -11.69
N TRP A 76 -11.10 -3.62 -12.01
CA TRP A 76 -10.91 -4.94 -11.40
C TRP A 76 -10.86 -4.89 -9.88
N HIS A 77 -10.14 -3.91 -9.31
CA HIS A 77 -10.05 -3.73 -7.87
C HIS A 77 -11.42 -3.42 -7.27
N ARG A 78 -12.19 -2.51 -7.89
CA ARG A 78 -13.53 -2.13 -7.45
C ARG A 78 -14.52 -3.30 -7.52
N GLU A 79 -14.50 -4.06 -8.61
CA GLU A 79 -15.47 -5.13 -8.87
C GLU A 79 -15.15 -6.43 -8.11
N THR A 80 -13.87 -6.69 -7.80
CA THR A 80 -13.47 -7.98 -7.23
C THR A 80 -12.80 -7.89 -5.86
N GLN A 81 -12.02 -6.85 -5.58
CA GLN A 81 -11.24 -6.75 -4.34
C GLN A 81 -12.02 -6.03 -3.25
N LEU A 82 -12.68 -4.91 -3.57
CA LEU A 82 -13.46 -4.17 -2.58
C LEU A 82 -14.60 -4.97 -1.93
N PRO A 83 -15.35 -5.83 -2.66
CA PRO A 83 -16.37 -6.67 -2.03
C PRO A 83 -15.77 -7.66 -1.02
N GLU A 84 -14.66 -8.32 -1.39
CA GLU A 84 -13.94 -9.27 -0.53
C GLU A 84 -13.41 -8.61 0.75
N TYR A 85 -12.95 -7.37 0.61
CA TYR A 85 -12.51 -6.56 1.71
C TYR A 85 -13.65 -6.24 2.68
N ALA A 86 -14.81 -5.83 2.14
CA ALA A 86 -15.99 -5.53 2.94
C ALA A 86 -16.49 -6.77 3.70
N ILE A 87 -16.43 -7.95 3.08
CA ILE A 87 -16.76 -9.23 3.73
C ILE A 87 -15.84 -9.49 4.93
N LEU A 88 -14.51 -9.40 4.74
CA LEU A 88 -13.56 -9.61 5.84
C LEU A 88 -13.77 -8.60 6.97
N LEU A 89 -13.97 -7.33 6.64
CA LEU A 89 -14.18 -6.30 7.66
C LEU A 89 -15.46 -6.52 8.46
N ARG A 90 -16.54 -6.94 7.78
CA ARG A 90 -17.79 -7.29 8.45
C ARG A 90 -17.62 -8.52 9.35
N SER A 91 -16.89 -9.55 8.91
CA SER A 91 -16.62 -10.71 9.75
C SER A 91 -15.80 -10.34 10.98
N ILE A 92 -14.78 -9.48 10.83
CA ILE A 92 -14.01 -8.95 11.96
C ILE A 92 -14.94 -8.19 12.93
N ALA A 93 -15.78 -7.29 12.41
CA ALA A 93 -16.67 -6.48 13.24
C ALA A 93 -17.67 -7.34 14.04
N ILE A 94 -18.25 -8.37 13.40
CA ILE A 94 -19.16 -9.32 14.07
C ILE A 94 -18.43 -10.12 15.15
N GLN A 95 -17.24 -10.65 14.84
CA GLN A 95 -16.47 -11.45 15.79
C GLN A 95 -16.01 -10.62 16.98
N VAL A 96 -15.49 -9.42 16.77
CA VAL A 96 -15.11 -8.48 17.84
C VAL A 96 -16.30 -8.04 18.69
N GLN A 97 -17.52 -8.01 18.13
CA GLN A 97 -18.73 -7.67 18.89
C GLN A 97 -19.24 -8.83 19.75
N ASN A 98 -19.18 -10.06 19.23
CA ASN A 98 -19.80 -11.23 19.84
C ASN A 98 -18.85 -12.01 20.77
N GLU A 99 -17.54 -11.94 20.51
CA GLU A 99 -16.55 -12.64 21.31
C GLU A 99 -15.99 -11.72 22.38
N SER A 100 -15.91 -12.22 23.62
CA SER A 100 -15.34 -11.47 24.74
C SER A 100 -13.86 -11.12 24.51
N GLN A 101 -13.13 -11.97 23.78
CA GLN A 101 -11.70 -11.82 23.45
C GLN A 101 -11.38 -12.53 22.13
N VAL A 102 -10.59 -11.87 21.26
CA VAL A 102 -10.08 -12.47 20.02
C VAL A 102 -8.88 -13.36 20.33
N ASP A 103 -8.90 -14.61 19.90
CA ASP A 103 -7.78 -15.54 20.08
C ASP A 103 -6.72 -15.44 18.95
N VAL A 104 -5.58 -16.11 19.16
CA VAL A 104 -4.45 -16.14 18.21
C VAL A 104 -4.84 -16.77 16.87
N LYS A 105 -5.71 -17.78 16.88
CA LYS A 105 -6.09 -18.55 15.68
C LYS A 105 -6.99 -17.71 14.78
N THR A 106 -8.00 -17.06 15.36
CA THR A 106 -8.90 -16.12 14.69
C THR A 106 -8.11 -14.95 14.11
N LEU A 107 -7.22 -14.34 14.91
CA LEU A 107 -6.34 -13.29 14.40
C LEU A 107 -5.55 -13.80 13.20
N LYS A 108 -4.85 -14.95 13.33
CA LYS A 108 -4.07 -15.53 12.23
C LYS A 108 -4.88 -15.71 10.94
N LEU A 109 -6.12 -16.17 11.01
CA LEU A 109 -6.98 -16.31 9.83
C LEU A 109 -7.25 -14.97 9.13
N TRP A 110 -7.51 -13.90 9.88
CA TRP A 110 -7.66 -12.56 9.31
C TRP A 110 -6.37 -12.07 8.66
N LEU A 111 -5.24 -12.30 9.34
CA LEU A 111 -3.92 -11.90 8.88
C LEU A 111 -3.56 -12.61 7.56
N ASP A 112 -3.83 -13.91 7.46
CA ASP A 112 -3.61 -14.72 6.25
C ASP A 112 -4.53 -14.25 5.11
N ARG A 113 -5.78 -13.82 5.40
CA ARG A 113 -6.69 -13.26 4.38
C ARG A 113 -6.21 -11.89 3.86
N ILE A 114 -5.74 -11.01 4.73
CA ILE A 114 -5.15 -9.71 4.35
C ILE A 114 -3.91 -9.93 3.48
N GLU A 115 -3.12 -10.94 3.82
CA GLU A 115 -1.93 -11.33 3.06
C GLU A 115 -2.29 -11.86 1.66
N HIS A 116 -3.37 -12.64 1.55
CA HIS A 116 -3.90 -13.06 0.26
C HIS A 116 -4.31 -11.86 -0.62
N PHE A 117 -5.03 -10.89 -0.06
CA PHE A 117 -5.40 -9.66 -0.77
C PHE A 117 -4.17 -8.89 -1.27
N SER A 118 -3.19 -8.71 -0.38
CA SER A 118 -1.91 -8.09 -0.69
C SER A 118 -1.21 -8.77 -1.86
N ASN A 119 -1.20 -10.10 -1.91
CA ASN A 119 -0.60 -10.86 -3.00
C ASN A 119 -1.31 -10.62 -4.34
N ARG A 120 -2.65 -10.63 -4.34
CA ARG A 120 -3.45 -10.37 -5.55
C ARG A 120 -3.21 -8.98 -6.13
N LEU A 121 -3.11 -7.96 -5.27
CA LEU A 121 -2.80 -6.59 -5.71
C LEU A 121 -1.45 -6.51 -6.44
N ARG A 122 -0.44 -7.25 -5.95
CA ARG A 122 0.89 -7.27 -6.56
C ARG A 122 0.91 -8.03 -7.86
N GLN A 123 0.27 -9.19 -7.92
CA GLN A 123 0.15 -9.99 -9.14
C GLN A 123 -0.55 -9.22 -10.27
N CYS A 124 -1.61 -8.47 -9.94
CA CYS A 124 -2.39 -7.71 -10.90
C CYS A 124 -1.93 -6.26 -11.08
N ASN A 125 -0.79 -5.88 -10.51
CA ASN A 125 -0.28 -4.52 -10.62
C ASN A 125 0.00 -4.18 -12.10
N PRO A 126 -0.47 -3.02 -12.61
CA PRO A 126 -0.19 -2.56 -13.97
C PRO A 126 1.28 -2.55 -14.40
N LEU A 127 2.21 -2.46 -13.46
CA LEU A 127 3.64 -2.52 -13.76
C LEU A 127 4.09 -3.89 -14.28
N ASN A 128 3.44 -4.99 -13.90
CA ASN A 128 3.81 -6.32 -14.38
C ASN A 128 3.52 -6.53 -15.88
N ASP A 129 2.62 -5.72 -16.44
CA ASP A 129 2.27 -5.74 -17.87
C ASP A 129 2.95 -4.60 -18.64
N SER A 130 3.94 -3.92 -18.04
CA SER A 130 4.51 -2.69 -18.60
C SER A 130 5.62 -2.91 -19.64
N ALA A 131 6.07 -4.15 -19.86
CA ALA A 131 7.17 -4.48 -20.76
C ALA A 131 7.03 -3.83 -22.15
N ASN A 132 5.84 -3.87 -22.77
CA ASN A 132 5.62 -3.28 -24.09
C ASN A 132 5.77 -1.74 -24.07
N LEU A 133 5.24 -1.10 -23.03
CA LEU A 133 5.40 0.36 -22.85
C LEU A 133 6.87 0.71 -22.65
N LEU A 134 7.58 -0.05 -21.81
CA LEU A 134 9.00 0.18 -21.50
C LEU A 134 9.90 -0.09 -22.72
N LYS A 135 9.56 -1.08 -23.55
CA LYS A 135 10.29 -1.40 -24.79
C LYS A 135 10.16 -0.26 -25.80
N GLY A 136 8.98 0.36 -25.87
CA GLY A 136 8.69 1.48 -26.76
C GLY A 136 9.14 2.85 -26.26
N LEU A 137 9.96 2.93 -25.21
CA LEU A 137 10.55 4.20 -24.78
C LEU A 137 11.59 4.68 -25.79
N THR A 138 11.70 5.99 -25.99
CA THR A 138 12.82 6.60 -26.71
C THR A 138 14.05 6.71 -25.79
N ASP A 139 15.24 6.88 -26.36
CA ASP A 139 16.45 7.05 -25.53
C ASP A 139 16.35 8.28 -24.64
N ASN A 140 15.83 9.41 -25.18
CA ASN A 140 15.55 10.61 -24.39
C ASN A 140 14.59 10.34 -23.22
N GLN A 141 13.56 9.50 -23.41
CA GLN A 141 12.67 9.12 -22.30
C GLN A 141 13.39 8.27 -21.24
N VAL A 142 14.31 7.40 -21.64
CA VAL A 142 15.12 6.61 -20.71
C VAL A 142 16.05 7.51 -19.89
N GLU A 143 16.69 8.50 -20.50
CA GLU A 143 17.52 9.48 -19.78
C GLU A 143 16.68 10.31 -18.79
N GLN A 144 15.52 10.80 -19.22
CA GLN A 144 14.59 11.52 -18.32
C GLN A 144 14.17 10.65 -17.12
N ILE A 145 13.89 9.36 -17.33
CA ILE A 145 13.57 8.42 -16.26
C ILE A 145 14.76 8.26 -15.31
N SER A 146 15.97 8.09 -15.86
CA SER A 146 17.23 7.96 -15.12
C SER A 146 17.44 9.15 -14.18
N ASP A 147 17.45 10.37 -14.74
CA ASP A 147 17.66 11.61 -13.99
C ASP A 147 16.64 11.78 -12.86
N ARG A 148 15.36 11.54 -13.16
CA ARG A 148 14.28 11.74 -12.19
C ARG A 148 14.31 10.68 -11.09
N LEU A 149 14.67 9.43 -11.40
CA LEU A 149 14.86 8.39 -10.39
C LEU A 149 16.05 8.69 -9.48
N ILE A 150 17.21 9.07 -10.04
CA ILE A 150 18.40 9.41 -9.26
C ILE A 150 18.09 10.60 -8.33
N LYS A 151 17.54 11.68 -8.87
CA LYS A 151 17.17 12.87 -8.10
C LYS A 151 16.18 12.58 -6.98
N GLU A 152 15.18 11.73 -7.24
CA GLU A 152 14.21 11.34 -6.21
C GLU A 152 14.86 10.61 -5.05
N LYS A 153 15.80 9.70 -5.33
CA LYS A 153 16.50 8.91 -4.32
C LYS A 153 17.43 9.75 -3.47
N ASP A 154 18.17 10.67 -4.08
CA ASP A 154 19.03 11.59 -3.36
C ASP A 154 18.23 12.54 -2.49
N SER A 155 17.08 13.02 -2.98
CA SER A 155 16.14 13.82 -2.18
C SER A 155 15.58 13.01 -1.00
N GLU A 156 15.21 11.74 -1.21
CA GLU A 156 14.70 10.86 -0.15
C GLU A 156 15.76 10.62 0.94
N LEU A 157 17.03 10.41 0.54
CA LEU A 157 18.14 10.23 1.47
C LEU A 157 18.40 11.50 2.30
N LYS A 158 18.44 12.66 1.65
CA LYS A 158 18.59 13.96 2.34
C LYS A 158 17.46 14.19 3.35
N GLU A 159 16.21 13.99 2.94
CA GLU A 159 15.04 14.14 3.82
C GLU A 159 15.05 13.15 5.00
N TYR A 160 15.59 11.95 4.79
CA TYR A 160 15.75 10.93 5.82
C TYR A 160 16.80 11.35 6.85
N GLN A 161 17.97 11.80 6.39
CA GLN A 161 19.10 12.22 7.23
C GLN A 161 18.80 13.46 8.08
N GLN A 162 17.88 14.33 7.63
CA GLN A 162 17.45 15.52 8.39
C GLN A 162 16.71 15.23 9.70
N LYS A 163 16.32 13.98 9.96
CA LYS A 163 15.56 13.62 11.17
C LYS A 163 16.35 12.62 12.02
N THR A 164 16.20 12.70 13.33
CA THR A 164 16.68 11.64 14.24
C THR A 164 15.71 10.47 14.26
N ASP A 165 16.15 9.30 14.76
CA ASP A 165 15.26 8.14 14.93
C ASP A 165 14.09 8.45 15.87
N GLN A 166 14.34 9.20 16.93
CA GLN A 166 13.29 9.63 17.86
C GLN A 166 12.25 10.52 17.19
N GLN A 167 12.67 11.47 16.34
CA GLN A 167 11.74 12.31 15.58
C GLN A 167 10.92 11.50 14.57
N ARG A 168 11.52 10.51 13.92
CA ARG A 168 10.82 9.58 13.02
C ARG A 168 9.78 8.75 13.78
N LEU A 169 10.15 8.18 14.93
CA LEU A 169 9.25 7.41 15.78
C LEU A 169 8.08 8.28 16.27
N ALA A 170 8.36 9.47 16.80
CA ALA A 170 7.33 10.41 17.25
C ALA A 170 6.36 10.79 16.12
N ARG A 171 6.86 11.00 14.90
CA ARG A 171 6.03 11.25 13.72
C ARG A 171 5.16 10.05 13.37
N ARG A 172 5.70 8.83 13.40
CA ARG A 172 4.93 7.59 13.15
C ARG A 172 3.81 7.44 14.18
N TYR A 173 4.13 7.56 15.46
CA TYR A 173 3.17 7.53 16.56
C TYR A 173 2.03 8.54 16.36
N LYS A 174 2.36 9.84 16.21
CA LYS A 174 1.37 10.91 16.00
C LYS A 174 0.52 10.68 14.75
N SER A 175 1.13 10.18 13.67
CA SER A 175 0.42 9.91 12.43
C SER A 175 -0.56 8.74 12.58
N THR A 176 -0.17 7.66 13.24
CA THR A 176 -1.04 6.51 13.48
C THR A 176 -2.25 6.90 14.33
N ILE A 177 -2.04 7.57 15.47
CA ILE A 177 -3.14 8.05 16.33
C ILE A 177 -4.09 8.98 15.56
N LYS A 178 -3.53 9.92 14.79
CA LYS A 178 -4.33 10.85 13.97
C LYS A 178 -5.17 10.14 12.93
N TRP A 179 -4.62 9.14 12.25
CA TRP A 179 -5.33 8.39 11.22
C TRP A 179 -6.37 7.45 11.80
N ALA A 180 -6.05 6.79 12.92
CA ALA A 180 -7.00 5.95 13.65
C ALA A 180 -8.27 6.73 14.02
N ARG A 181 -8.12 7.96 14.52
CA ARG A 181 -9.26 8.85 14.79
C ARG A 181 -10.06 9.20 13.54
N ARG A 182 -9.39 9.48 12.42
CA ARG A 182 -10.05 9.82 11.14
C ARG A 182 -10.90 8.67 10.57
N ILE A 183 -10.56 7.43 10.92
CA ILE A 183 -11.29 6.24 10.49
C ILE A 183 -12.28 5.73 11.56
N GLY A 184 -12.57 6.52 12.59
CA GLY A 184 -13.55 6.16 13.63
C GLY A 184 -13.04 5.14 14.67
N LEU A 185 -11.72 4.94 14.75
CA LEU A 185 -11.08 4.06 15.73
C LEU A 185 -10.15 4.87 16.65
N PRO A 186 -10.67 5.73 17.55
CA PRO A 186 -9.83 6.40 18.53
C PRO A 186 -9.19 5.36 19.47
N PHE A 187 -7.90 5.49 19.72
CA PHE A 187 -7.17 4.62 20.64
C PHE A 187 -7.40 5.07 22.09
N SER A 188 -7.51 4.11 23.02
CA SER A 188 -7.41 4.38 24.45
C SER A 188 -5.99 4.80 24.86
N SER A 189 -5.81 5.24 26.11
CA SER A 189 -4.49 5.50 26.70
C SER A 189 -3.58 4.28 26.63
N GLU A 190 -4.12 3.10 26.95
CA GLU A 190 -3.40 1.82 27.00
C GLU A 190 -3.01 1.39 25.59
N GLN A 191 -3.93 1.49 24.62
CA GLN A 191 -3.68 1.19 23.21
C GLN A 191 -2.62 2.13 22.61
N ALA A 192 -2.63 3.40 23.00
CA ALA A 192 -1.65 4.38 22.57
C ALA A 192 -0.26 4.10 23.18
N SER A 193 -0.19 3.76 24.48
CA SER A 193 1.06 3.35 25.14
C SER A 193 1.64 2.08 24.51
N LEU A 194 0.80 1.06 24.28
CA LEU A 194 1.18 -0.18 23.60
C LEU A 194 1.75 0.08 22.20
N LEU A 195 1.15 1.01 21.43
CA LEU A 195 1.68 1.41 20.13
C LEU A 195 3.08 2.03 20.27
N LYS A 196 3.28 2.90 21.25
CA LYS A 196 4.57 3.58 21.48
C LYS A 196 5.67 2.57 21.81
N GLU A 197 5.41 1.64 22.72
CA GLU A 197 6.33 0.55 23.09
C GLU A 197 6.66 -0.33 21.88
N THR A 198 5.64 -0.76 21.14
CA THR A 198 5.81 -1.58 19.92
C THR A 198 6.69 -0.87 18.89
N LEU A 199 6.48 0.44 18.69
CA LEU A 199 7.31 1.23 17.77
C LEU A 199 8.76 1.36 18.23
N GLN A 200 9.05 1.32 19.53
CA GLN A 200 10.41 1.35 20.08
C GLN A 200 11.13 0.00 19.91
N LEU A 201 10.40 -1.11 20.03
CA LEU A 201 10.95 -2.46 19.80
C LEU A 201 11.20 -2.76 18.32
N GLN A 202 10.50 -2.07 17.41
CA GLN A 202 10.61 -2.33 15.99
C GLN A 202 11.97 -1.89 15.44
N LYS A 203 12.73 -2.83 14.87
CA LYS A 203 13.91 -2.51 14.07
C LYS A 203 13.54 -1.61 12.88
N ASN A 204 14.30 -0.54 12.71
CA ASN A 204 14.19 0.35 11.56
C ASN A 204 14.95 -0.26 10.38
N LEU A 205 14.23 -0.68 9.33
CA LEU A 205 14.82 -1.23 8.11
C LEU A 205 14.85 -0.20 6.96
N ARG A 206 14.53 1.07 7.26
CA ARG A 206 14.44 2.11 6.25
C ARG A 206 15.77 2.34 5.51
N PRO A 207 16.95 2.42 6.18
CA PRO A 207 18.23 2.57 5.48
C PRO A 207 18.52 1.40 4.53
N GLN A 208 18.32 0.16 5.01
CA GLN A 208 18.51 -1.06 4.24
C GLN A 208 17.59 -1.08 3.01
N ARG A 209 16.31 -0.73 3.19
CA ARG A 209 15.36 -0.66 2.09
C ARG A 209 15.72 0.42 1.07
N MET A 210 16.26 1.56 1.50
CA MET A 210 16.71 2.62 0.58
C MET A 210 17.91 2.15 -0.25
N ALA A 211 18.85 1.43 0.36
CA ALA A 211 19.97 0.80 -0.35
C ALA A 211 19.49 -0.25 -1.36
N LEU A 212 18.62 -1.17 -0.95
CA LEU A 212 18.02 -2.17 -1.85
C LEU A 212 17.27 -1.52 -3.01
N TRP A 213 16.47 -0.49 -2.74
CA TRP A 213 15.79 0.27 -3.79
C TRP A 213 16.79 0.94 -4.73
N ARG A 214 18.00 1.29 -4.27
CA ARG A 214 19.06 1.86 -5.12
C ARG A 214 19.62 0.86 -6.09
N THR A 215 20.06 -0.27 -5.59
CA THR A 215 20.52 -1.38 -6.44
C THR A 215 19.44 -1.81 -7.43
N TRP A 216 18.19 -1.93 -6.98
CA TRP A 216 17.07 -2.27 -7.87
C TRP A 216 16.85 -1.23 -8.97
N SER A 217 16.89 0.06 -8.64
CA SER A 217 16.71 1.14 -9.64
C SER A 217 17.85 1.16 -10.66
N GLU A 218 19.10 0.98 -10.22
CA GLU A 218 20.27 0.95 -11.11
C GLU A 218 20.18 -0.23 -12.10
N GLN A 219 19.82 -1.42 -11.61
CA GLN A 219 19.59 -2.59 -12.45
C GLN A 219 18.40 -2.39 -13.41
N PHE A 220 17.33 -1.74 -12.95
CA PHE A 220 16.19 -1.41 -13.80
C PHE A 220 16.59 -0.47 -14.95
N LEU A 221 17.37 0.57 -14.65
CA LEU A 221 17.88 1.49 -15.67
C LEU A 221 18.76 0.77 -16.67
N HIS A 222 19.66 -0.11 -16.22
CA HIS A 222 20.47 -0.92 -17.12
C HIS A 222 19.62 -1.78 -18.06
N LEU A 223 18.48 -2.32 -17.60
CA LEU A 223 17.53 -3.02 -18.48
C LEU A 223 16.89 -2.07 -19.50
N LEU A 224 16.53 -0.85 -19.12
CA LEU A 224 15.94 0.14 -20.03
C LEU A 224 16.93 0.61 -21.12
N HIS A 225 18.21 0.78 -20.79
CA HIS A 225 19.23 1.07 -21.81
C HIS A 225 19.40 -0.10 -22.79
N ASN A 226 19.17 -1.33 -22.34
CA ASN A 226 19.28 -2.54 -23.16
C ASN A 226 17.93 -3.07 -23.68
N ARG A 227 16.92 -2.20 -23.80
CA ARG A 227 15.53 -2.58 -24.13
C ARG A 227 15.30 -3.17 -25.51
N SER A 228 16.26 -3.01 -26.43
CA SER A 228 16.25 -3.62 -27.76
C SER A 228 16.50 -5.13 -27.74
N SER A 229 17.00 -5.67 -26.61
CA SER A 229 17.23 -7.12 -26.45
C SER A 229 15.96 -7.94 -26.69
N PRO A 230 16.05 -9.10 -27.37
CA PRO A 230 14.90 -9.99 -27.55
C PRO A 230 14.34 -10.51 -26.22
N GLU A 231 15.17 -10.61 -25.17
CA GLU A 231 14.78 -11.08 -23.84
C GLU A 231 14.25 -9.96 -22.92
N PHE A 232 14.23 -8.72 -23.39
CA PHE A 232 13.93 -7.55 -22.55
C PHE A 232 12.62 -7.72 -21.77
N ALA A 233 11.53 -8.13 -22.44
CA ALA A 233 10.23 -8.27 -21.81
C ALA A 233 10.25 -9.27 -20.64
N THR A 234 10.90 -10.42 -20.81
CA THR A 234 11.03 -11.43 -19.77
C THR A 234 11.89 -10.92 -18.61
N ARG A 235 13.03 -10.28 -18.91
CA ARG A 235 13.96 -9.77 -17.89
C ARG A 235 13.35 -8.62 -17.09
N VAL A 236 12.71 -7.66 -17.75
CA VAL A 236 12.11 -6.49 -17.08
C VAL A 236 10.91 -6.89 -16.23
N ASN A 237 10.08 -7.83 -16.69
CA ASN A 237 8.96 -8.31 -15.87
C ASN A 237 9.44 -9.05 -14.62
N ARG A 238 10.47 -9.91 -14.75
CA ARG A 238 11.10 -10.57 -13.58
C ARG A 238 11.70 -9.54 -12.62
N HIS A 239 12.34 -8.51 -13.15
CA HIS A 239 12.92 -7.43 -12.34
C HIS A 239 11.84 -6.63 -11.59
N ILE A 240 10.73 -6.30 -12.25
CA ILE A 240 9.56 -5.66 -11.63
C ILE A 240 8.96 -6.54 -10.55
N ASP A 241 8.83 -7.84 -10.78
CA ASP A 241 8.27 -8.76 -9.79
C ASP A 241 9.11 -8.82 -8.50
N SER A 242 10.44 -8.79 -8.62
CA SER A 242 11.36 -8.77 -7.45
C SER A 242 11.14 -7.58 -6.51
N LEU A 243 10.59 -6.45 -7.00
CA LEU A 243 10.31 -5.28 -6.17
C LEU A 243 9.35 -5.62 -5.02
N TRP A 244 8.43 -6.55 -5.27
CA TRP A 244 7.38 -6.91 -4.35
C TRP A 244 7.87 -7.66 -3.11
N SER A 245 9.02 -8.32 -3.18
CA SER A 245 9.60 -9.14 -2.11
C SER A 245 10.99 -8.68 -1.64
N ILE A 246 11.56 -7.63 -2.24
CA ILE A 246 12.95 -7.20 -2.05
C ILE A 246 13.42 -7.12 -0.58
N THR A 247 12.62 -6.57 0.34
CA THR A 247 13.01 -6.49 1.76
C THR A 247 12.97 -7.87 2.45
N LYS A 248 11.97 -8.69 2.12
CA LYS A 248 11.81 -10.03 2.70
C LYS A 248 12.93 -10.96 2.24
N ASP A 249 13.26 -10.91 0.96
CA ASP A 249 14.27 -11.82 0.39
C ASP A 249 15.67 -11.49 0.90
N ASN A 250 15.95 -10.22 1.18
CA ASN A 250 17.25 -9.77 1.67
C ASN A 250 17.35 -9.74 3.21
N TYR A 251 16.23 -9.62 3.93
CA TYR A 251 16.18 -9.56 5.39
C TYR A 251 15.07 -10.45 5.98
N PRO A 252 15.07 -11.77 5.70
CA PRO A 252 13.96 -12.65 6.06
C PRO A 252 13.75 -12.76 7.58
N THR A 253 14.83 -12.78 8.36
CA THR A 253 14.77 -12.86 9.83
C THR A 253 14.18 -11.59 10.45
N ASP A 254 14.66 -10.41 10.04
CA ASP A 254 14.11 -9.13 10.53
C ASP A 254 12.65 -8.94 10.10
N TRP A 255 12.33 -9.39 8.88
CA TRP A 255 10.96 -9.40 8.37
C TRP A 255 10.05 -10.27 9.24
N GLN A 256 10.47 -11.49 9.57
CA GLN A 256 9.70 -12.40 10.41
C GLN A 256 9.54 -11.87 11.84
N LYS A 257 10.60 -11.28 12.42
CA LYS A 257 10.53 -10.61 13.73
C LYS A 257 9.52 -9.47 13.73
N ALA A 258 9.53 -8.63 12.69
CA ALA A 258 8.52 -7.57 12.55
C ALA A 258 7.11 -8.14 12.40
N LYS A 259 6.93 -9.26 11.68
CA LYS A 259 5.63 -9.94 11.56
C LYS A 259 5.13 -10.44 12.91
N THR A 260 5.98 -11.08 13.70
CA THR A 260 5.61 -11.54 15.05
C THR A 260 5.23 -10.36 15.95
N LEU A 261 6.10 -9.34 16.03
CA LEU A 261 5.89 -8.15 16.86
C LEU A 261 4.55 -7.46 16.59
N TRP A 262 4.22 -7.23 15.31
CA TRP A 262 2.96 -6.57 14.96
C TRP A 262 1.73 -7.48 15.11
N SER A 263 1.88 -8.80 15.05
CA SER A 263 0.78 -9.73 15.32
C SER A 263 0.45 -9.76 16.81
N GLU A 264 1.47 -9.79 17.67
CA GLU A 264 1.33 -9.68 19.12
C GLU A 264 0.74 -8.32 19.53
N TYR A 265 1.19 -7.23 18.89
CA TYR A 265 0.58 -5.91 19.06
C TYR A 265 -0.91 -5.93 18.75
N LEU A 266 -1.31 -6.47 17.59
CA LEU A 266 -2.72 -6.52 17.19
C LEU A 266 -3.56 -7.34 18.15
N LEU A 267 -3.04 -8.49 18.62
CA LEU A 267 -3.72 -9.30 19.62
C LEU A 267 -3.97 -8.49 20.90
N LYS A 268 -2.91 -7.93 21.49
CA LYS A 268 -3.01 -7.11 22.71
C LYS A 268 -3.90 -5.88 22.50
N PHE A 269 -3.82 -5.25 21.33
CA PHE A 269 -4.65 -4.10 20.99
C PHE A 269 -6.15 -4.44 21.01
N LEU A 270 -6.51 -5.60 20.45
CA LEU A 270 -7.90 -6.11 20.43
C LEU A 270 -8.36 -6.52 21.83
N GLN A 271 -7.49 -7.13 22.64
CA GLN A 271 -7.80 -7.48 24.03
C GLN A 271 -8.09 -6.24 24.90
N LEU A 272 -7.46 -5.11 24.58
CA LEU A 272 -7.69 -3.80 25.21
C LEU A 272 -8.91 -3.05 24.65
N GLN A 273 -9.66 -3.59 23.68
CA GLN A 273 -10.83 -2.90 23.13
C GLN A 273 -11.99 -2.86 24.12
N SER A 274 -12.64 -1.70 24.21
CA SER A 274 -13.85 -1.55 25.01
C SER A 274 -15.12 -1.97 24.23
N PRO A 275 -16.21 -2.36 24.92
CA PRO A 275 -17.50 -2.64 24.27
C PRO A 275 -18.03 -1.46 23.41
N GLN A 276 -17.69 -0.23 23.78
CA GLN A 276 -18.03 0.98 23.02
C GLN A 276 -17.25 1.06 21.70
N GLN A 277 -15.97 0.68 21.69
CA GLN A 277 -15.17 0.57 20.46
C GLN A 277 -15.70 -0.56 19.56
N ASN A 278 -16.08 -1.70 20.14
CA ASN A 278 -16.66 -2.83 19.39
C ASN A 278 -17.97 -2.43 18.70
N SER A 279 -18.82 -1.68 19.41
CA SER A 279 -20.07 -1.14 18.87
C SER A 279 -19.85 -0.11 17.75
N SER A 280 -18.81 0.73 17.86
CA SER A 280 -18.44 1.69 16.81
C SER A 280 -17.97 0.98 15.53
N LEU A 281 -17.14 -0.05 15.68
CA LEU A 281 -16.68 -0.90 14.57
C LEU A 281 -17.86 -1.61 13.88
N ALA A 282 -18.78 -2.20 14.66
CA ALA A 282 -19.98 -2.83 14.13
C ALA A 282 -20.84 -1.84 13.31
N LYS A 283 -21.15 -0.66 13.86
CA LYS A 283 -21.94 0.38 13.17
C LYS A 283 -21.29 0.85 11.87
N SER A 284 -19.96 0.93 11.81
CA SER A 284 -19.24 1.27 10.57
C SER A 284 -19.31 0.16 9.50
N SER A 285 -19.55 -1.10 9.89
CA SER A 285 -19.55 -2.25 8.97
C SER A 285 -20.93 -2.61 8.36
N ILE A 286 -22.01 -1.98 8.85
CA ILE A 286 -23.41 -2.32 8.51
C ILE A 286 -23.91 -1.61 7.22
N TYR A 287 -23.22 -0.60 6.70
CA TYR A 287 -23.66 0.09 5.48
C TYR A 287 -23.53 -0.81 4.23
N SER A 288 -24.66 -1.04 3.56
CA SER A 288 -24.79 -1.84 2.33
C SER A 288 -24.24 -1.11 1.10
N PRO A 289 -23.75 -1.83 0.07
CA PRO A 289 -23.24 -1.23 -1.15
C PRO A 289 -24.42 -0.79 -2.05
N THR A 290 -25.01 0.38 -1.80
CA THR A 290 -25.91 1.00 -2.78
C THR A 290 -25.09 1.58 -3.94
N PRO A 291 -25.51 1.45 -5.21
CA PRO A 291 -24.77 2.02 -6.34
C PRO A 291 -24.74 3.55 -6.24
N LEU A 292 -23.55 4.12 -6.02
CA LEU A 292 -23.34 5.57 -5.89
C LEU A 292 -23.63 6.28 -7.23
N LYS A 293 -24.85 6.81 -7.38
CA LYS A 293 -25.20 7.81 -8.41
C LYS A 293 -24.99 9.21 -7.85
N ASN A 294 -24.17 9.99 -8.54
CA ASN A 294 -24.11 11.46 -8.56
C ASN A 294 -23.86 12.20 -7.23
N TYR A 295 -22.59 12.55 -6.99
CA TYR A 295 -22.25 13.68 -6.11
C TYR A 295 -21.22 14.61 -6.80
N ARG A 296 -21.67 15.83 -7.15
CA ARG A 296 -20.79 16.99 -7.40
C ARG A 296 -20.53 17.66 -6.05
N VAL A 297 -19.29 18.08 -5.77
CA VAL A 297 -18.96 19.27 -4.94
C VAL A 297 -17.44 19.54 -4.96
N LYS A 298 -17.13 20.83 -4.76
CA LYS A 298 -15.93 21.61 -5.05
C LYS A 298 -14.62 21.21 -4.34
N ARG A 299 -13.58 21.58 -5.06
CA ARG A 299 -12.11 21.70 -4.88
C ARG A 299 -11.63 22.03 -3.44
N LEU A 300 -10.62 21.31 -2.93
CA LEU A 300 -9.51 21.86 -2.11
C LEU A 300 -8.37 20.82 -1.86
N MET A 301 -7.17 21.26 -2.26
CA MET A 301 -5.80 20.84 -1.96
C MET A 301 -5.21 19.49 -2.42
N ASP A 302 -4.25 19.67 -3.32
CA ASP A 302 -3.22 18.76 -3.82
C ASP A 302 -2.06 18.56 -2.81
N HIS A 303 -1.27 17.51 -3.05
CA HIS A 303 0.11 17.27 -2.58
C HIS A 303 0.41 16.42 -1.33
N LYS A 304 -0.50 16.15 -0.38
CA LYS A 304 -0.09 15.45 0.87
C LYS A 304 -0.25 13.93 0.93
N LEU A 305 -0.93 13.28 -0.02
CA LEU A 305 -1.10 11.81 0.02
C LEU A 305 0.04 11.01 -0.60
N ILE A 306 0.80 11.58 -1.54
CA ILE A 306 2.01 10.93 -2.08
C ILE A 306 3.07 10.79 -0.96
N ALA A 307 3.06 11.70 0.02
CA ALA A 307 3.93 11.66 1.19
C ALA A 307 3.53 10.59 2.23
N PHE A 308 2.28 10.10 2.24
CA PHE A 308 1.86 9.05 3.17
C PHE A 308 2.48 7.69 2.83
N ASN A 309 2.66 7.43 1.53
CA ASN A 309 3.30 6.22 1.01
C ASN A 309 4.84 6.25 1.15
N ARG A 310 5.46 7.45 1.25
CA ARG A 310 6.91 7.61 1.48
C ARG A 310 7.32 7.56 2.97
N ASN A 311 6.43 7.89 3.92
CA ASN A 311 6.85 8.15 5.31
C ASN A 311 6.49 7.07 6.34
N ASN A 312 5.68 6.07 6.00
CA ASN A 312 5.22 5.03 6.95
C ASN A 312 5.64 3.61 6.58
N VAL A 313 6.63 3.49 5.71
CA VAL A 313 7.13 2.18 5.30
C VAL A 313 8.22 1.73 6.26
N LEU A 314 8.05 0.55 6.86
CA LEU A 314 9.09 -0.12 7.67
C LEU A 314 10.48 0.05 7.05
#